data_AF-A0A6N8FV19-F1
#
_entry.id   AF-A0A6N8FV19-F1
#
_cell.length_a   1.000
_cell.length_b   1.000
_cell.length_c   1.000
_cell.angle_alpha   90.00
_cell.angle_beta   90.00
_cell.angle_gamma   90.00
#
_symmetry.space_group_name_H-M   'P 1'
#
loop_
_entity.id
_entity.type
_entity.pdbx_description
1 polymer ?
#
loop_
_entity_poly.entity_id
_entity_poly.type
_entity_poly.pdbx_seq_one_letter_code
_entity_poly.pdbx_strand_id
1 'polypeptide(L)'
;MLKLGLDAFIENINLVFKDGKIRSLWLHSLDNTVIYPPRFPVSIPSNYSRNIFSKIDKLQRFVFTNLFECHSSILIDCVYKLTKVSKKL
;
A
#
# COMPACT_ATOMS: atom_id res chain seq x y z
N MET A 1 13.37 10.85 -1.77
CA MET A 1 12.18 9.98 -1.56
C MET A 1 11.08 10.44 -2.50
N LEU A 2 10.66 9.59 -3.45
CA LEU A 2 9.53 9.87 -4.35
C LEU A 2 8.26 10.06 -3.51
N LYS A 3 7.54 11.18 -3.67
CA LYS A 3 6.25 11.41 -2.98
C LYS A 3 5.12 10.84 -3.83
N LEU A 4 5.10 9.52 -3.89
CA LEU A 4 4.03 8.70 -4.45
C LEU A 4 3.22 8.08 -3.30
N GLY A 5 1.92 7.98 -3.49
CA GLY A 5 1.05 7.13 -2.69
C GLY A 5 0.72 5.89 -3.50
N LEU A 6 1.25 4.75 -3.10
CA LEU A 6 0.92 3.47 -3.73
C LEU A 6 -0.34 2.90 -3.08
N ASP A 7 -1.20 2.29 -3.89
CA ASP A 7 -2.33 1.52 -3.39
C ASP A 7 -1.79 0.25 -2.74
N ALA A 8 -1.89 0.22 -1.42
CA ALA A 8 -1.36 -0.84 -0.60
C ALA A 8 -2.45 -1.75 -0.02
N PHE A 9 -3.66 -1.76 -0.59
CA PHE A 9 -4.70 -2.71 -0.19
C PHE A 9 -4.18 -4.15 -0.24
N ILE A 10 -4.69 -5.00 0.66
CA ILE A 10 -4.31 -6.42 0.74
C ILE A 10 -4.48 -7.15 -0.60
N GLU A 11 -5.47 -6.75 -1.42
CA GLU A 11 -5.73 -7.35 -2.74
C GLU A 11 -4.71 -6.91 -3.80
N ASN A 12 -4.04 -5.77 -3.58
CA ASN A 12 -3.10 -5.19 -4.53
C ASN A 12 -1.63 -5.55 -4.24
N ILE A 13 -1.35 -6.18 -3.09
CA ILE A 13 0.00 -6.57 -2.68
C ILE A 13 0.09 -8.08 -2.48
N ASN A 14 1.04 -8.71 -3.18
CA ASN A 14 1.50 -10.06 -2.84
C ASN A 14 2.84 -10.03 -2.11
N LEU A 15 2.95 -10.86 -1.07
CA LEU A 15 4.21 -11.19 -0.43
C LEU A 15 4.92 -12.29 -1.24
N VAL A 16 6.13 -12.01 -1.72
CA VAL A 16 6.95 -13.01 -2.41
C VAL A 16 7.90 -13.65 -1.40
N PHE A 17 7.80 -14.98 -1.28
CA PHE A 17 8.60 -15.76 -0.36
C PHE A 17 9.72 -16.50 -1.08
N LYS A 18 10.88 -16.60 -0.42
CA LYS A 18 11.97 -17.50 -0.78
C LYS A 18 12.57 -18.08 0.49
N ASP A 19 12.60 -19.41 0.58
CA ASP A 19 13.11 -20.15 1.74
C ASP A 19 12.38 -19.77 3.05
N GLY A 20 11.06 -19.62 2.99
CA GLY A 20 10.21 -19.24 4.13
C GLY A 20 10.32 -17.78 4.58
N LYS A 21 11.12 -16.95 3.90
CA LYS A 21 11.30 -15.52 4.21
C LYS A 21 10.71 -14.63 3.14
N ILE A 22 10.09 -13.52 3.54
CA ILE A 22 9.64 -12.48 2.62
C ILE A 22 10.88 -11.85 1.96
N ARG A 23 10.89 -11.79 0.63
CA ARG A 23 11.98 -11.18 -0.16
C ARG A 23 11.57 -9.89 -0.83
N SER A 24 10.31 -9.79 -1.25
CA SER A 24 9.78 -8.62 -1.90
C SER A 24 8.28 -8.51 -1.73
N LEU A 25 7.79 -7.32 -2.01
CA LEU A 25 6.38 -7.02 -2.22
C LEU A 25 6.16 -6.88 -3.72
N TRP A 26 5.11 -7.50 -4.23
CA TRP A 26 4.68 -7.34 -5.60
C TRP A 26 3.39 -6.53 -5.64
N LEU A 27 3.36 -5.46 -6.43
CA LEU A 27 2.19 -4.59 -6.63
C LEU A 27 1.51 -4.96 -7.95
N HIS A 28 0.21 -5.27 -7.91
CA HIS A 28 -0.52 -5.75 -9.10
C HIS A 28 -1.07 -4.63 -9.98
N SER A 29 -1.49 -3.53 -9.37
CA SER A 29 -2.07 -2.38 -10.05
C SER A 29 -1.46 -1.08 -9.56
N LEU A 30 -1.34 -0.13 -10.50
CA LEU A 30 -0.94 1.25 -10.24
C LEU A 30 -2.10 2.23 -10.48
N ASP A 31 -3.32 1.75 -10.72
CA ASP A 31 -4.48 2.59 -11.08
C ASP A 31 -4.87 3.60 -10.02
N ASN A 32 -4.73 3.21 -8.76
CA ASN A 32 -4.99 4.08 -7.62
C ASN A 32 -3.74 4.82 -7.12
N THR A 33 -2.61 4.73 -7.83
CA THR A 33 -1.39 5.47 -7.46
C THR A 33 -1.64 6.97 -7.51
N VAL A 34 -1.22 7.66 -6.45
CA VAL A 34 -1.37 9.10 -6.33
C VAL A 34 -0.02 9.79 -6.41
N ILE A 35 0.06 10.86 -7.21
CA ILE A 35 1.23 11.71 -7.29
C ILE A 35 1.05 12.95 -6.40
N TYR A 36 2.11 13.33 -5.67
CA TYR A 36 2.22 14.63 -5.01
C TYR A 36 3.21 15.53 -5.77
N PRO A 37 2.69 16.43 -6.66
CA PRO A 37 3.50 17.21 -7.59
C PRO A 37 4.62 18.05 -6.94
N PRO A 38 4.41 18.71 -5.78
CA PRO A 38 5.43 19.61 -5.22
C PRO A 38 6.78 18.97 -4.90
N ARG A 39 6.86 17.64 -4.84
CA ARG A 39 8.10 16.89 -4.62
C ARG A 39 8.27 15.73 -5.60
N PHE A 40 7.58 15.78 -6.75
CA PHE A 40 7.75 14.79 -7.80
C PHE A 40 8.93 15.23 -8.69
N PRO A 41 9.94 14.38 -8.93
CA PRO A 41 11.20 14.81 -9.55
C PRO A 41 11.09 15.01 -11.07
N VAL A 42 9.92 14.80 -11.66
CA VAL A 42 9.68 14.86 -13.09
C VAL A 42 8.44 15.70 -13.37
N SER A 43 8.43 16.41 -14.49
CA SER A 43 7.24 17.10 -14.99
C SER A 43 6.10 16.12 -15.22
N ILE A 44 4.93 16.41 -14.65
CA ILE A 44 3.73 15.62 -14.91
C ILE A 44 3.20 16.02 -16.29
N PRO A 45 2.94 15.05 -17.20
CA PRO A 45 2.36 15.35 -18.51
C PRO A 45 1.06 16.13 -18.38
N SER A 46 0.82 17.09 -19.27
CA SER A 46 -0.42 17.91 -19.26
C SER A 46 -1.70 17.10 -19.46
N ASN A 47 -1.58 15.92 -20.08
CA ASN A 47 -2.68 14.97 -20.29
C ASN A 47 -2.77 13.89 -19.19
N TYR A 48 -2.04 14.02 -18.07
CA TYR A 48 -2.14 13.07 -16.97
C TYR A 48 -3.50 13.21 -16.26
N SER A 49 -4.35 12.20 -16.44
CA SER A 49 -5.74 12.19 -15.93
C SER A 49 -5.93 11.40 -14.64
N ARG A 50 -4.86 10.78 -14.12
CA ARG A 50 -4.91 9.96 -12.90
C ARG A 50 -4.78 10.80 -11.63
N ASN A 51 -4.79 10.13 -10.48
CA ASN A 51 -4.88 10.76 -9.17
C ASN A 51 -3.69 11.67 -8.86
N ILE A 52 -3.99 12.92 -8.52
CA ILE A 52 -3.04 13.92 -8.04
C ILE A 52 -3.55 14.49 -6.72
N PHE A 53 -2.70 14.52 -5.70
CA PHE A 53 -2.96 15.28 -4.48
C PHE A 53 -2.05 16.49 -4.41
N SER A 54 -2.65 17.68 -4.34
CA SER A 54 -1.93 18.94 -4.13
C SER A 54 -1.57 19.20 -2.66
N LYS A 55 -2.23 18.52 -1.72
CA LYS A 55 -2.00 18.65 -0.27
C LYS A 55 -1.30 17.42 0.30
N ILE A 56 -0.27 17.64 1.12
CA ILE A 56 0.51 16.56 1.73
C ILE A 56 -0.31 15.71 2.69
N ASP A 57 -1.24 16.31 3.45
CA ASP A 57 -2.07 15.58 4.41
C ASP A 57 -2.98 14.56 3.73
N LYS A 58 -3.44 14.86 2.50
CA LYS A 58 -4.20 13.89 1.70
C LYS A 58 -3.35 12.69 1.31
N LEU A 59 -2.10 12.93 0.91
CA LEU A 59 -1.16 11.84 0.60
C LEU A 59 -0.86 11.01 1.85
N GLN A 60 -0.59 11.66 2.99
CA GLN A 60 -0.32 10.97 4.26
C GLN A 60 -1.50 10.12 4.70
N ARG A 61 -2.72 10.68 4.67
CA ARG A 61 -3.95 9.94 5.00
C ARG A 61 -4.16 8.76 4.07
N PHE A 62 -3.97 8.96 2.76
CA PHE A 62 -4.08 7.88 1.78
C PHE A 62 -3.10 6.75 2.10
N VAL A 63 -1.81 7.05 2.26
CA VAL A 63 -0.80 6.03 2.57
C VAL A 63 -1.11 5.33 3.90
N PHE A 64 -1.52 6.08 4.92
CA PHE A 64 -1.84 5.53 6.24
C PHE A 64 -3.02 4.56 6.19
N THR A 65 -4.16 4.99 5.63
CA THR A 65 -5.35 4.14 5.50
C THR A 65 -5.04 2.89 4.68
N ASN A 66 -4.40 3.02 3.53
CA ASN A 66 -4.07 1.88 2.67
C ASN A 66 -3.18 0.86 3.39
N LEU A 67 -2.10 1.32 4.04
CA LEU A 67 -1.11 0.42 4.63
C LEU A 67 -1.56 -0.18 5.96
N PHE A 68 -2.18 0.61 6.84
CA PHE A 68 -2.50 0.18 8.19
C PHE A 68 -3.91 -0.38 8.29
N GLU A 69 -4.90 0.37 7.81
CA GLU A 69 -6.31 -0.01 7.96
C GLU A 69 -6.69 -1.10 6.96
N CYS A 70 -6.30 -0.94 5.69
CA CYS A 70 -6.74 -1.83 4.60
C CYS A 70 -5.79 -3.00 4.32
N HIS A 71 -4.67 -3.10 5.02
CA HIS A 71 -3.68 -4.15 4.79
C HIS A 71 -3.16 -4.77 6.08
N SER A 72 -2.43 -3.99 6.89
CA SER A 72 -1.80 -4.53 8.10
C SER A 72 -2.83 -5.03 9.12
N SER A 73 -3.94 -4.30 9.32
CA SER A 73 -5.02 -4.73 10.22
C SER A 73 -5.59 -6.09 9.84
N ILE A 74 -5.78 -6.33 8.53
CA ILE A 74 -6.30 -7.60 8.02
C ILE A 74 -5.32 -8.74 8.29
N LEU A 75 -4.03 -8.53 8.01
CA LEU A 75 -3.00 -9.54 8.28
C LEU A 75 -2.88 -9.85 9.78
N ILE A 76 -2.92 -8.82 10.63
CA ILE A 76 -2.88 -8.98 12.08
C ILE A 76 -4.07 -9.80 12.55
N ASP A 77 -5.28 -9.50 12.06
CA ASP A 77 -6.48 -10.26 12.40
C ASP A 77 -6.41 -11.72 11.95
N CYS A 78 -5.86 -11.99 10.76
CA CYS A 78 -5.62 -13.34 10.27
C CYS A 78 -4.66 -14.12 11.18
N VAL A 79 -3.50 -13.53 11.51
CA VAL A 79 -2.51 -14.15 12.42
C VAL A 79 -3.14 -14.36 13.80
N TYR A 80 -3.86 -13.38 14.32
CA TYR A 80 -4.52 -13.48 15.61
C TYR A 80 -5.54 -14.63 15.64
N LYS A 81 -6.37 -14.78 14.60
CA LYS A 81 -7.31 -15.90 14.48
C LYS A 81 -6.58 -17.25 14.45
N LEU A 82 -5.51 -17.37 13.67
CA LEU A 82 -4.70 -18.60 13.59
C LEU A 82 -4.09 -18.99 14.94
N THR A 83 -3.57 -18.03 15.70
CA THR A 83 -3.00 -18.33 17.03
C THR A 83 -4.05 -18.79 18.04
N LYS A 84 -5.30 -18.30 17.92
CA LYS A 84 -6.42 -18.74 18.78
C LYS A 84 -6.94 -20.14 18.45
N VAL A 85 -6.89 -20.56 17.19
CA VAL A 85 -7.33 -21.92 16.79
C VAL A 85 -6.46 -22.99 17.47
N SER A 86 -5.16 -22.74 17.63
CA SER A 86 -4.26 -23.70 18.30
C SER A 86 -4.60 -23.97 19.78
N LYS A 87 -5.40 -23.11 20.43
CA LYS A 87 -5.82 -23.28 21.84
C LYS A 87 -7.11 -24.08 22.00
N LYS A 88 -7.77 -24.46 20.91
CA LYS A 88 -9.04 -25.22 20.91
C LYS A 88 -8.89 -26.68 20.41
N LEU A 89 -7.65 -27.12 20.16
CA LEU A 89 -7.27 -28.52 19.90
C LEU A 89 -6.61 -29.07 21.17
#